data_AF-A0A536GCB4-F1
#
_entry.id   AF-A0A536GCB4-F1
#
_cell.length_a   1.000
_cell.length_b   1.000
_cell.length_c   1.000
_cell.angle_alpha   90.00
_cell.angle_beta   90.00
_cell.angle_gamma   90.00
#
_symmetry.space_group_name_H-M   'P 1'
#
loop_
_entity.id
_entity.type
_entity.pdbx_description
1 polymer ?
#
loop_
_entity_poly.entity_id
_entity_poly.type
_entity_poly.pdbx_seq_one_letter_code
_entity_poly.pdbx_strand_id
1 'polypeptide(L)'
;MESAQGERSTGTLTVRNGNGQSTSLYFLFGHLFHAQGDGKSGDDAVVNALHWTKGDFEFDAKAKLPADETVKAGIPELVHTADASPRTAPVEPKPEPHAEPQAEQHVDQPEPRAERKDHAEPERKVEAPQPRRGVKHRPQPKHGREPIPVPAGQILYDSLKTSFVDFPRLLTTLEREGYTGYVRLLTDEASGLILFREGSALECLYDGAADAGSLVLGKQALQHFNDDVTAGHGVLDVVGLSGDLIDGLYELTVSRPMYTELYAAWVDMKALLNFLSDRKLSGSVMIRSGTGTGVIILAHGDLAGAYTSESREISDKPDQALALCDDPNAMIEVKSADATKHPPLDVDEIVGQRNRPAQGAAASVAAAPPPPAPESAPPTNPTIPVMPAMPPEPPTAQIPTLSTYQPPAQPAQQVAPTTPPRNVGPQLDWSSIVTELQAMAEDALGNRARKVKDILGAADPSLAGIEAAIDQIPSISLLFVDSSRLEQLAQEMKARLKSHL
;
A
#
# COMPACT_ATOMS: atom_id res chain seq x y z
N MET A 1 5.37 22.15 -12.24
CA MET A 1 5.38 20.72 -11.85
C MET A 1 4.87 20.53 -10.44
N GLU A 2 5.43 21.23 -9.45
CA GLU A 2 4.97 21.18 -8.05
C GLU A 2 3.46 21.40 -7.87
N SER A 3 2.84 22.32 -8.62
CA SER A 3 1.37 22.50 -8.62
C SER A 3 0.64 21.23 -9.07
N ALA A 4 1.10 20.57 -10.14
CA ALA A 4 0.51 19.31 -10.61
C ALA A 4 0.71 18.16 -9.59
N GLN A 5 1.81 18.18 -8.84
CA GLN A 5 2.07 17.24 -7.74
C GLN A 5 1.13 17.50 -6.55
N GLY A 6 1.02 18.75 -6.09
CA GLY A 6 0.18 19.15 -4.95
C GLY A 6 -1.33 19.06 -5.23
N GLU A 7 -1.75 19.36 -6.45
CA GLU A 7 -3.14 19.21 -6.93
C GLU A 7 -3.48 17.76 -7.35
N ARG A 8 -2.49 16.84 -7.30
CA ARG A 8 -2.59 15.45 -7.76
C ARG A 8 -3.14 15.32 -9.18
N SER A 9 -2.70 16.18 -10.07
CA SER A 9 -3.18 16.25 -11.45
C SER A 9 -2.83 14.98 -12.24
N THR A 10 -3.75 14.54 -13.09
CA THR A 10 -3.55 13.46 -14.05
C THR A 10 -3.72 14.02 -15.46
N GLY A 11 -2.71 13.84 -16.32
CA GLY A 11 -2.69 14.44 -17.66
C GLY A 11 -1.27 14.68 -18.18
N THR A 12 -1.17 15.28 -19.35
CA THR A 12 0.11 15.61 -20.00
C THR A 12 0.39 17.10 -19.91
N LEU A 13 1.49 17.48 -19.26
CA LEU A 13 2.07 18.82 -19.32
C LEU A 13 3.04 18.87 -20.50
N THR A 14 2.66 19.56 -21.57
CA THR A 14 3.58 19.86 -22.67
C THR A 14 4.29 21.17 -22.38
N VAL A 15 5.62 21.15 -22.32
CA VAL A 15 6.47 22.35 -22.23
C VAL A 15 7.09 22.59 -23.60
N ARG A 16 7.16 23.85 -24.04
CA ARG A 16 7.79 24.26 -25.30
C ARG A 16 8.78 25.37 -25.04
N ASN A 17 9.95 25.34 -25.68
CA ASN A 17 10.86 26.47 -25.65
C ASN A 17 10.70 27.38 -26.89
N GLY A 18 11.18 28.62 -26.76
CA GLY A 18 11.11 29.61 -27.86
C GLY A 18 11.92 29.25 -29.12
N ASN A 19 12.66 28.14 -29.12
CA ASN A 19 13.44 27.64 -30.25
C ASN A 19 12.74 26.49 -30.99
N GLY A 20 11.49 26.15 -30.62
CA GLY A 20 10.68 25.11 -31.27
C GLY A 20 10.88 23.69 -30.72
N GLN A 21 11.64 23.52 -29.63
CA GLN A 21 11.78 22.24 -28.93
C GLN A 21 10.59 22.03 -27.98
N SER A 22 10.22 20.78 -27.73
CA SER A 22 9.11 20.44 -26.82
C SER A 22 9.39 19.16 -26.02
N THR A 23 8.96 19.19 -24.76
CA THR A 23 9.05 18.07 -23.83
C THR A 23 7.67 17.81 -23.22
N SER A 24 7.19 16.58 -23.37
CA SER A 24 5.97 16.09 -22.75
C SER A 24 6.29 15.44 -21.41
N LEU A 25 5.63 15.91 -20.35
CA LEU A 25 5.75 15.43 -18.99
C LEU A 25 4.41 14.85 -18.56
N TYR A 26 4.37 13.58 -18.18
CA TYR A 26 3.13 12.84 -17.95
C TYR A 26 2.92 12.62 -16.46
N PHE A 27 1.81 13.15 -15.96
CA PHE A 27 1.42 13.10 -14.56
C PHE A 27 0.28 12.12 -14.36
N LEU A 28 0.38 11.31 -13.31
CA LEU A 28 -0.64 10.38 -12.84
C LEU A 28 -0.82 10.59 -11.33
N PHE A 29 -1.97 11.14 -10.93
CA PHE A 29 -2.25 11.52 -9.53
C PHE A 29 -1.17 12.42 -8.89
N GLY A 30 -0.54 13.29 -9.69
CA GLY A 30 0.58 14.14 -9.29
C GLY A 30 1.96 13.49 -9.32
N HIS A 31 2.05 12.18 -9.55
CA HIS A 31 3.32 11.51 -9.81
C HIS A 31 3.76 11.76 -11.25
N LEU A 32 4.95 12.33 -11.44
CA LEU A 32 5.59 12.44 -12.75
C LEU A 32 6.27 11.10 -13.06
N PHE A 33 5.63 10.28 -13.91
CA PHE A 33 6.08 8.90 -14.16
C PHE A 33 6.72 8.72 -15.55
N HIS A 34 6.40 9.59 -16.51
CA HIS A 34 7.01 9.55 -17.83
C HIS A 34 7.38 10.96 -18.30
N ALA A 35 8.49 11.06 -19.02
CA ALA A 35 8.93 12.28 -19.69
C ALA A 35 9.58 11.94 -21.03
N GLN A 36 9.32 12.73 -22.06
CA GLN A 36 9.94 12.57 -23.38
C GLN A 36 10.07 13.92 -24.10
N GLY A 37 11.25 14.23 -24.62
CA GLY A 37 11.53 15.47 -25.36
C GLY A 37 12.91 15.45 -25.99
N ASP A 38 13.04 16.02 -27.20
CA ASP A 38 14.31 16.14 -27.94
C ASP A 38 15.16 14.85 -28.03
N GLY A 39 14.51 13.71 -28.22
CA GLY A 39 15.18 12.40 -28.30
C GLY A 39 15.68 11.84 -26.95
N LYS A 40 15.42 12.53 -25.84
CA LYS A 40 15.62 12.04 -24.47
C LYS A 40 14.29 11.53 -23.89
N SER A 41 14.39 10.67 -22.88
CA SER A 41 13.26 10.21 -22.07
C SER A 41 13.64 10.12 -20.59
N GLY A 42 12.64 10.04 -19.71
CA GLY A 42 12.84 9.94 -18.27
C GLY A 42 13.46 11.18 -17.64
N ASP A 43 14.21 10.97 -16.56
CA ASP A 43 14.84 12.02 -15.74
C ASP A 43 15.63 13.03 -16.60
N ASP A 44 16.39 12.56 -17.59
CA ASP A 44 17.18 13.38 -18.53
C ASP A 44 16.32 14.34 -19.39
N ALA A 45 15.08 13.95 -19.72
CA ALA A 45 14.14 14.81 -20.43
C ALA A 45 13.55 15.88 -19.50
N VAL A 46 13.28 15.55 -18.23
CA VAL A 46 12.79 16.50 -17.22
C VAL A 46 13.85 17.55 -16.91
N VAL A 47 15.09 17.12 -16.63
CA VAL A 47 16.22 18.01 -16.31
C VAL A 47 16.53 18.94 -17.49
N ASN A 48 16.50 18.44 -18.73
CA ASN A 48 16.67 19.27 -19.93
C ASN A 48 15.58 20.35 -20.04
N ALA A 49 14.31 19.99 -19.82
CA ALA A 49 13.21 20.95 -19.86
C ALA A 49 13.30 22.00 -18.73
N LEU A 50 13.80 21.62 -17.55
CA LEU A 50 14.04 22.53 -16.42
C LEU A 50 15.14 23.58 -16.71
N HIS A 51 16.07 23.31 -17.63
CA HIS A 51 17.08 24.28 -18.04
C HIS A 51 16.57 25.35 -19.01
N TRP A 52 15.32 25.27 -19.50
CA TRP A 52 14.76 26.24 -20.42
C TRP A 52 14.32 27.53 -19.72
N THR A 53 14.99 28.64 -20.01
CA THR A 53 14.74 29.94 -19.38
C THR A 53 13.61 30.76 -20.01
N LYS A 54 13.08 30.32 -21.16
CA LYS A 54 11.95 30.94 -21.89
C LYS A 54 11.15 29.87 -22.62
N GLY A 55 9.83 29.91 -22.46
CA GLY A 55 8.91 28.95 -23.06
C GLY A 55 7.46 29.15 -22.64
N ASP A 56 6.59 28.33 -23.21
CA ASP A 56 5.18 28.17 -22.86
C ASP A 56 4.91 26.75 -22.34
N PHE A 57 3.80 26.57 -21.64
CA PHE A 57 3.36 25.25 -21.20
C PHE A 57 1.84 25.10 -21.27
N GLU A 58 1.38 23.90 -21.57
CA GLU A 58 -0.03 23.53 -21.71
C GLU A 58 -0.30 22.21 -20.98
N PHE A 59 -1.38 22.13 -20.20
CA PHE A 59 -1.76 20.91 -19.46
C PHE A 59 -3.05 20.32 -20.01
N ASP A 60 -2.98 19.13 -20.61
CA ASP A 60 -4.14 18.38 -21.07
C ASP A 60 -4.50 17.24 -20.09
N ALA A 61 -5.56 17.46 -19.31
CA ALA A 61 -6.13 16.49 -18.37
C ALA A 61 -6.90 15.33 -19.04
N LYS A 62 -7.06 15.35 -20.38
CA LYS A 62 -7.73 14.30 -21.17
C LYS A 62 -6.76 13.52 -22.06
N ALA A 63 -5.48 13.88 -22.08
CA ALA A 63 -4.47 13.21 -22.88
C ALA A 63 -4.37 11.71 -22.52
N LYS A 64 -4.14 10.87 -23.53
CA LYS A 64 -3.80 9.46 -23.30
C LYS A 64 -2.40 9.39 -22.71
N LEU A 65 -2.29 8.75 -21.55
CA LEU A 65 -1.03 8.56 -20.86
C LEU A 65 -0.25 7.35 -21.44
N PRO A 66 1.08 7.44 -21.57
CA PRO A 66 1.94 6.31 -21.89
C PRO A 66 1.80 5.17 -20.86
N ALA A 67 2.11 3.95 -21.31
CA ALA A 67 2.15 2.76 -20.47
C ALA A 67 3.50 2.61 -19.73
N ASP A 68 4.56 3.21 -20.26
CA ASP A 68 5.93 3.05 -19.76
C ASP A 68 6.24 4.08 -18.67
N GLU A 69 6.84 3.65 -17.56
CA GLU A 69 7.47 4.53 -16.59
C GLU A 69 8.93 4.78 -17.01
N THR A 70 9.30 6.05 -17.20
CA THR A 70 10.66 6.45 -17.59
C THR A 70 11.32 7.38 -16.58
N VAL A 71 10.55 8.10 -15.78
CA VAL A 71 11.04 8.96 -14.70
C VAL A 71 11.18 8.09 -13.44
N LYS A 72 12.32 8.20 -12.75
CA LYS A 72 12.65 7.40 -11.56
C LYS A 72 12.88 8.27 -10.33
N ALA A 73 13.44 9.47 -10.52
CA ALA A 73 13.69 10.41 -9.44
C ALA A 73 12.43 11.21 -9.09
N GLY A 74 12.31 11.60 -7.82
CA GLY A 74 11.20 12.45 -7.38
C GLY A 74 11.27 13.87 -7.95
N ILE A 75 10.15 14.57 -8.11
CA ILE A 75 10.13 15.97 -8.59
C ILE A 75 11.09 16.88 -7.80
N PRO A 76 11.19 16.82 -6.45
CA PRO A 76 12.20 17.58 -5.72
C PRO A 76 13.63 17.23 -6.14
N GLU A 77 13.95 15.96 -6.32
CA GLU A 77 15.29 15.47 -6.70
C GLU A 77 15.66 15.90 -8.12
N LEU A 78 14.71 15.88 -9.05
CA LEU A 78 14.87 16.37 -10.42
C LEU A 78 15.15 17.89 -10.47
N VAL A 79 14.48 18.67 -9.63
CA VAL A 79 14.73 20.12 -9.50
C VAL A 79 16.14 20.38 -8.93
N HIS A 80 16.51 19.72 -7.82
CA HIS A 80 17.87 19.85 -7.26
C HIS A 80 18.96 19.39 -8.25
N THR A 81 18.70 18.35 -9.05
CA THR A 81 19.63 17.87 -10.09
C THR A 81 19.79 18.87 -11.23
N ALA A 82 18.70 19.55 -11.62
CA ALA A 82 18.75 20.61 -12.62
C ALA A 82 19.52 21.85 -12.12
N ASP A 83 19.33 22.25 -10.86
CA ASP A 83 20.06 23.38 -10.25
C ASP A 83 21.54 23.07 -9.98
N ALA A 84 21.89 21.81 -9.66
CA ALA A 84 23.27 21.39 -9.42
C ALA A 84 24.09 21.17 -10.71
N SER A 85 23.44 21.00 -11.86
CA SER A 85 24.10 20.73 -13.14
C SER A 85 24.52 22.02 -13.84
N PRO A 86 25.79 22.17 -14.29
CA PRO A 86 26.23 23.38 -14.98
C PRO A 86 25.51 23.54 -16.31
N ARG A 87 24.85 24.70 -16.52
CA ARG A 87 24.17 25.05 -17.76
C ARG A 87 25.14 24.97 -18.94
N THR A 88 24.92 24.01 -19.85
CA THR A 88 25.61 23.96 -21.14
C THR A 88 25.17 25.16 -21.99
N ALA A 89 26.03 26.17 -22.07
CA ALA A 89 25.78 27.35 -22.87
C ALA A 89 25.64 26.99 -24.37
N PRO A 90 24.57 27.44 -25.06
CA PRO A 90 24.51 27.39 -26.51
C PRO A 90 25.65 28.23 -27.11
N VAL A 91 26.29 27.71 -28.16
CA VAL A 91 27.40 28.37 -28.85
C VAL A 91 26.93 29.67 -29.50
N GLU A 92 27.60 30.77 -29.14
CA GLU A 92 27.33 32.12 -29.62
C GLU A 92 27.82 32.33 -31.08
N PRO A 93 26.95 32.77 -32.01
CA PRO A 93 27.37 33.35 -33.28
C PRO A 93 27.62 34.86 -33.12
N LYS A 94 28.79 35.30 -33.60
CA LYS A 94 29.34 36.66 -33.53
C LYS A 94 28.44 37.73 -34.23
N PRO A 95 28.42 39.01 -33.78
CA PRO A 95 27.46 40.02 -34.23
C PRO A 95 27.97 40.95 -35.35
N GLU A 96 27.05 41.63 -36.05
CA GLU A 96 27.24 42.86 -36.86
C GLU A 96 25.85 43.55 -37.15
N PRO A 97 25.75 44.82 -37.59
CA PRO A 97 25.22 45.86 -36.68
C PRO A 97 24.13 46.83 -37.21
N HIS A 98 23.61 47.65 -36.29
CA HIS A 98 22.79 48.88 -36.48
C HIS A 98 21.33 48.66 -37.00
N ALA A 99 20.34 49.53 -36.74
CA ALA A 99 20.41 50.92 -36.26
C ALA A 99 19.23 51.35 -35.35
N GLU A 100 19.52 52.27 -34.42
CA GLU A 100 18.59 53.30 -33.89
C GLU A 100 18.58 54.52 -34.85
N PRO A 101 17.76 55.59 -34.66
CA PRO A 101 16.85 55.91 -33.55
C PRO A 101 15.42 56.36 -33.97
N GLN A 102 14.54 56.62 -33.00
CA GLN A 102 13.90 57.95 -32.82
C GLN A 102 13.10 58.03 -31.51
N ALA A 103 12.98 59.26 -30.97
CA ALA A 103 12.43 59.55 -29.65
C ALA A 103 11.55 60.81 -29.67
N GLU A 104 10.46 60.79 -28.89
CA GLU A 104 9.60 61.92 -28.46
C GLU A 104 9.07 61.49 -27.05
N GLN A 105 9.41 62.11 -25.90
CA GLN A 105 8.96 63.42 -25.37
C GLN A 105 7.42 63.58 -25.50
N HIS A 106 6.56 63.87 -24.51
CA HIS A 106 6.59 64.66 -23.25
C HIS A 106 5.20 64.43 -22.53
N VAL A 107 4.87 64.78 -21.27
CA VAL A 107 5.56 65.30 -20.05
C VAL A 107 4.61 65.26 -18.80
N ASP A 108 5.18 65.32 -17.59
CA ASP A 108 4.64 65.78 -16.28
C ASP A 108 3.57 65.04 -15.43
N GLN A 109 3.70 65.31 -14.12
CA GLN A 109 3.03 64.79 -12.90
C GLN A 109 1.79 65.66 -12.50
N PRO A 110 1.07 65.49 -11.33
CA PRO A 110 1.42 64.77 -10.09
C PRO A 110 0.33 63.89 -9.41
N GLU A 111 0.75 63.17 -8.36
CA GLU A 111 -0.13 62.54 -7.36
C GLU A 111 -0.91 63.58 -6.51
N PRO A 112 -1.93 63.13 -5.77
CA PRO A 112 -1.89 63.41 -4.33
C PRO A 112 -2.14 62.17 -3.45
N ARG A 113 -1.60 62.23 -2.23
CA ARG A 113 -1.57 61.14 -1.25
C ARG A 113 -2.43 61.46 -0.01
N ALA A 114 -2.98 60.40 0.57
CA ALA A 114 -3.55 60.28 1.92
C ALA A 114 -4.98 60.81 2.17
N GLU A 115 -5.83 59.91 2.65
CA GLU A 115 -6.46 60.02 3.97
C GLU A 115 -6.71 58.61 4.55
N ARG A 116 -6.40 58.40 5.84
CA ARG A 116 -6.76 57.18 6.58
C ARG A 116 -8.07 57.42 7.32
N LYS A 117 -8.95 56.43 7.36
CA LYS A 117 -10.08 56.41 8.29
C LYS A 117 -10.44 54.98 8.68
N ASP A 118 -10.22 54.65 9.95
CA ASP A 118 -10.72 53.44 10.59
C ASP A 118 -12.24 53.34 10.47
N HIS A 119 -12.74 52.13 10.16
CA HIS A 119 -14.05 51.65 10.60
C HIS A 119 -14.09 50.12 10.63
N ALA A 120 -14.37 49.59 11.83
CA ALA A 120 -14.91 48.29 12.20
C ALA A 120 -14.81 47.10 11.21
N GLU A 121 -14.10 46.05 11.64
CA GLU A 121 -14.26 44.69 11.09
C GLU A 121 -15.68 44.14 11.39
N PRO A 122 -16.46 43.73 10.38
CA PRO A 122 -17.60 42.84 10.59
C PRO A 122 -17.10 41.39 10.68
N GLU A 123 -17.66 40.64 11.63
CA GLU A 123 -17.21 39.31 12.00
C GLU A 123 -17.07 38.35 10.80
N ARG A 124 -15.87 37.80 10.63
CA ARG A 124 -15.56 36.84 9.57
C ARG A 124 -16.23 35.50 9.89
N LYS A 125 -17.49 35.38 9.48
CA LYS A 125 -18.30 34.15 9.54
C LYS A 125 -17.45 32.97 9.06
N VAL A 126 -17.18 32.02 9.95
CA VAL A 126 -16.37 30.84 9.65
C VAL A 126 -17.13 30.00 8.63
N GLU A 127 -16.65 30.02 7.39
CA GLU A 127 -17.20 29.23 6.30
C GLU A 127 -16.74 27.77 6.46
N ALA A 128 -17.66 26.83 6.28
CA ALA A 128 -17.38 25.41 6.44
C ALA A 128 -16.27 24.94 5.45
N PRO A 129 -15.49 23.89 5.77
CA PRO A 129 -14.39 23.45 4.91
C PRO A 129 -14.91 23.06 3.52
N GLN A 130 -14.56 23.85 2.49
CA GLN A 130 -14.95 23.54 1.12
C GLN A 130 -14.26 22.23 0.66
N PRO A 131 -14.97 21.33 -0.03
CA PRO A 131 -14.41 20.04 -0.45
C PRO A 131 -13.27 20.22 -1.46
N ARG A 132 -12.14 19.56 -1.20
CA ARG A 132 -10.95 19.61 -2.07
C ARG A 132 -11.28 19.08 -3.47
N ARG A 133 -11.08 19.93 -4.47
CA ARG A 133 -11.64 19.80 -5.82
C ARG A 133 -10.76 18.91 -6.70
N GLY A 134 -10.97 17.59 -6.68
CA GLY A 134 -10.21 16.63 -7.51
C GLY A 134 -10.96 15.34 -7.87
N VAL A 135 -11.72 14.76 -6.93
CA VAL A 135 -12.49 13.52 -7.17
C VAL A 135 -13.95 13.87 -7.46
N LYS A 136 -14.41 13.65 -8.71
CA LYS A 136 -15.76 14.05 -9.14
C LYS A 136 -16.93 13.26 -8.53
N HIS A 137 -16.64 12.16 -7.85
CA HIS A 137 -17.55 11.51 -6.90
C HIS A 137 -16.69 10.67 -5.95
N ARG A 138 -16.63 11.02 -4.66
CA ARG A 138 -16.28 10.04 -3.62
C ARG A 138 -17.58 9.30 -3.30
N PRO A 139 -17.66 7.97 -3.43
CA PRO A 139 -18.84 7.23 -3.03
C PRO A 139 -19.19 7.55 -1.58
N GLN A 140 -20.47 7.83 -1.33
CA GLN A 140 -21.03 7.93 0.01
C GLN A 140 -22.02 6.78 0.13
N PRO A 141 -21.81 5.81 1.05
CA PRO A 141 -22.70 4.68 1.22
C PRO A 141 -24.14 5.17 1.44
N LYS A 142 -25.08 4.73 0.60
CA LYS A 142 -26.45 5.25 0.55
C LYS A 142 -27.24 5.15 1.86
N HIS A 143 -26.82 4.29 2.78
CA HIS A 143 -27.46 4.13 4.09
C HIS A 143 -27.14 5.25 5.09
N GLY A 144 -26.22 6.17 4.77
CA GLY A 144 -25.96 7.38 5.55
C GLY A 144 -25.43 7.13 6.98
N ARG A 145 -25.07 5.89 7.29
CA ARG A 145 -24.54 5.43 8.57
C ARG A 145 -23.30 4.61 8.27
N GLU A 146 -22.12 5.13 8.58
CA GLU A 146 -20.94 4.29 8.76
C GLU A 146 -21.17 3.53 10.08
N PRO A 147 -21.12 2.19 10.12
CA PRO A 147 -21.48 1.41 11.32
C PRO A 147 -20.70 1.83 12.57
N ILE A 148 -19.43 2.17 12.37
CA ILE A 148 -18.50 2.71 13.36
C ILE A 148 -17.72 3.84 12.66
N PRO A 149 -17.66 5.06 13.22
CA PRO A 149 -16.78 6.08 12.68
C PRO A 149 -15.32 5.66 12.85
N VAL A 150 -14.52 5.79 11.79
CA VAL A 150 -13.06 5.60 11.85
C VAL A 150 -12.31 6.93 11.94
N PRO A 151 -11.25 7.03 12.76
CA PRO A 151 -10.45 8.24 12.89
C PRO A 151 -9.59 8.48 11.65
N ALA A 152 -9.27 9.73 11.38
CA ALA A 152 -8.26 10.12 10.42
C ALA A 152 -6.86 9.77 10.98
N GLY A 153 -5.95 9.35 10.11
CA GLY A 153 -4.59 8.98 10.47
C GLY A 153 -3.60 9.32 9.36
N GLN A 154 -2.42 8.69 9.39
CA GLN A 154 -1.42 8.88 8.34
C GLN A 154 -1.88 8.18 7.06
N ILE A 155 -2.38 8.96 6.10
CA ILE A 155 -2.81 8.45 4.80
C ILE A 155 -1.58 7.92 4.03
N LEU A 156 -1.49 6.60 3.86
CA LEU A 156 -0.50 5.95 3.01
C LEU A 156 -0.98 5.94 1.55
N TYR A 157 -2.25 5.57 1.34
CA TYR A 157 -2.92 5.64 0.05
C TYR A 157 -4.34 6.25 0.21
N ASP A 158 -4.77 7.06 -0.76
CA ASP A 158 -6.02 7.82 -0.72
C ASP A 158 -6.83 7.56 -1.97
N SER A 159 -8.09 7.16 -1.81
CA SER A 159 -9.06 7.05 -2.92
C SER A 159 -8.55 6.23 -4.12
N LEU A 160 -7.79 5.15 -3.87
CA LEU A 160 -7.29 4.25 -4.91
C LEU A 160 -8.49 3.57 -5.59
N LYS A 161 -8.66 3.79 -6.90
CA LYS A 161 -9.71 3.10 -7.66
C LYS A 161 -9.45 1.59 -7.67
N THR A 162 -10.38 0.82 -7.13
CA THR A 162 -10.28 -0.64 -7.03
C THR A 162 -9.99 -1.32 -8.38
N SER A 163 -10.52 -0.78 -9.49
CA SER A 163 -10.25 -1.25 -10.85
C SER A 163 -8.78 -1.20 -11.32
N PHE A 164 -7.88 -0.59 -10.53
CA PHE A 164 -6.43 -0.54 -10.79
C PHE A 164 -5.61 -1.09 -9.62
N VAL A 165 -6.24 -1.67 -8.60
CA VAL A 165 -5.57 -2.20 -7.41
C VAL A 165 -5.47 -3.72 -7.51
N ASP A 166 -4.25 -4.21 -7.56
CA ASP A 166 -3.93 -5.61 -7.27
C ASP A 166 -4.09 -5.83 -5.75
N PHE A 167 -5.32 -6.14 -5.33
CA PHE A 167 -5.68 -6.34 -3.93
C PHE A 167 -4.93 -7.51 -3.25
N PRO A 168 -4.73 -8.67 -3.90
CA PRO A 168 -3.81 -9.70 -3.41
C PRO A 168 -2.44 -9.12 -3.03
N ARG A 169 -1.79 -8.42 -3.96
CA ARG A 169 -0.45 -7.87 -3.77
C ARG A 169 -0.40 -6.74 -2.74
N LEU A 170 -1.47 -5.93 -2.65
CA LEU A 170 -1.61 -4.92 -1.61
C LEU A 170 -1.59 -5.57 -0.22
N LEU A 171 -2.41 -6.60 0.00
CA LEU A 171 -2.47 -7.33 1.28
C LEU A 171 -1.09 -7.89 1.66
N THR A 172 -0.46 -8.69 0.79
CA THR A 172 0.87 -9.27 1.04
C THR A 172 1.96 -8.22 1.29
N THR A 173 1.82 -7.03 0.71
CA THR A 173 2.74 -5.91 0.96
C THR A 173 2.54 -5.32 2.36
N LEU A 174 1.29 -5.08 2.78
CA LEU A 174 0.96 -4.59 4.12
C LEU A 174 1.37 -5.60 5.21
N GLU A 175 1.19 -6.90 4.96
CA GLU A 175 1.64 -7.97 5.86
C GLU A 175 3.16 -7.97 6.02
N ARG A 176 3.90 -8.03 4.90
CA ARG A 176 5.38 -8.07 4.89
C ARG A 176 6.02 -6.84 5.52
N GLU A 177 5.38 -5.68 5.37
CA GLU A 177 5.89 -4.39 5.90
C GLU A 177 5.47 -4.13 7.35
N GLY A 178 4.77 -5.06 8.00
CA GLY A 178 4.38 -4.94 9.40
C GLY A 178 3.35 -3.82 9.62
N TYR A 179 2.47 -3.59 8.64
CA TYR A 179 1.57 -2.45 8.63
C TYR A 179 0.63 -2.41 9.84
N THR A 180 0.41 -1.21 10.37
CA THR A 180 -0.52 -0.94 11.48
C THR A 180 -1.42 0.23 11.11
N GLY A 181 -2.72 -0.01 11.05
CA GLY A 181 -3.67 0.89 10.41
C GLY A 181 -4.94 0.18 9.98
N TYR A 182 -5.68 0.80 9.07
CA TYR A 182 -6.83 0.17 8.43
C TYR A 182 -6.83 0.37 6.91
N VAL A 183 -7.51 -0.54 6.22
CA VAL A 183 -7.87 -0.41 4.81
C VAL A 183 -9.38 -0.24 4.73
N ARG A 184 -9.87 0.89 4.20
CA ARG A 184 -11.30 1.16 4.04
C ARG A 184 -11.69 1.12 2.57
N LEU A 185 -12.72 0.35 2.24
CA LEU A 185 -13.40 0.32 0.96
C LEU A 185 -14.65 1.20 1.03
N LEU A 186 -14.85 2.05 0.02
CA LEU A 186 -16.06 2.83 -0.18
C LEU A 186 -16.62 2.57 -1.58
N THR A 187 -17.81 1.97 -1.67
CA THR A 187 -18.58 1.85 -2.92
C THR A 187 -19.90 2.62 -2.79
N ASP A 188 -20.71 2.67 -3.85
CA ASP A 188 -22.00 3.38 -3.80
C ASP A 188 -23.05 2.62 -2.97
N GLU A 189 -22.87 1.31 -2.79
CA GLU A 189 -23.80 0.40 -2.10
C GLU A 189 -23.22 -0.22 -0.82
N ALA A 190 -21.90 -0.12 -0.59
CA ALA A 190 -21.23 -0.78 0.52
C ALA A 190 -20.05 0.03 1.11
N SER A 191 -19.71 -0.31 2.35
CA SER A 191 -18.53 0.17 3.07
C SER A 191 -17.83 -1.02 3.73
N GLY A 192 -16.54 -1.18 3.46
CA GLY A 192 -15.70 -2.22 4.05
C GLY A 192 -14.57 -1.62 4.89
N LEU A 193 -14.13 -2.31 5.94
CA LEU A 193 -13.00 -1.91 6.78
C LEU A 193 -12.20 -3.12 7.25
N ILE A 194 -10.92 -3.20 6.92
CA ILE A 194 -9.99 -4.23 7.43
C ILE A 194 -9.03 -3.56 8.42
N LEU A 195 -8.92 -4.11 9.63
CA LEU A 195 -7.99 -3.64 10.65
C LEU A 195 -6.68 -4.43 10.59
N PHE A 196 -5.54 -3.73 10.60
CA PHE A 196 -4.20 -4.32 10.57
C PHE A 196 -3.38 -3.89 11.78
N ARG A 197 -2.66 -4.85 12.38
CA ARG A 197 -1.65 -4.58 13.40
C ARG A 197 -0.40 -5.41 13.14
N GLU A 198 0.74 -4.73 13.04
CA GLU A 198 2.06 -5.37 12.87
C GLU A 198 2.05 -6.38 11.70
N GLY A 199 1.34 -6.03 10.62
CA GLY A 199 1.13 -6.86 9.43
C GLY A 199 -0.01 -7.87 9.54
N SER A 200 -0.50 -8.20 10.73
CA SER A 200 -1.62 -9.14 10.90
C SER A 200 -2.98 -8.48 10.66
N ALA A 201 -3.80 -9.05 9.78
CA ALA A 201 -5.21 -8.65 9.62
C ALA A 201 -6.03 -9.12 10.84
N LEU A 202 -6.47 -8.20 11.70
CA LEU A 202 -7.16 -8.54 12.95
C LEU A 202 -8.65 -8.86 12.76
N GLU A 203 -9.34 -8.04 11.97
CA GLU A 203 -10.78 -8.15 11.72
C GLU A 203 -11.14 -7.43 10.42
N CYS A 204 -12.22 -7.88 9.77
CA CYS A 204 -12.84 -7.23 8.63
C CYS A 204 -14.31 -6.96 8.94
N LEU A 205 -14.77 -5.76 8.61
CA LEU A 205 -16.15 -5.33 8.67
C LEU A 205 -16.64 -5.05 7.25
N TYR A 206 -17.88 -5.45 6.95
CA TYR A 206 -18.51 -5.16 5.67
C TYR A 206 -19.99 -4.87 5.88
N ASP A 207 -20.41 -3.66 5.51
CA ASP A 207 -21.81 -3.22 5.51
C ASP A 207 -22.22 -2.94 4.06
N GLY A 208 -23.24 -3.62 3.56
CA GLY A 208 -23.62 -3.60 2.15
C GLY A 208 -25.13 -3.64 1.95
N ALA A 209 -25.60 -3.07 0.83
CA ALA A 209 -27.01 -2.80 0.55
C ALA A 209 -27.97 -4.01 0.44
N ALA A 210 -27.51 -5.24 0.70
CA ALA A 210 -28.37 -6.43 0.66
C ALA A 210 -29.47 -6.39 1.73
N ASP A 211 -29.14 -5.93 2.95
CA ASP A 211 -30.09 -5.66 4.03
C ASP A 211 -29.57 -4.49 4.89
N ALA A 212 -30.40 -3.46 5.08
CA ALA A 212 -29.99 -2.27 5.85
C ALA A 212 -29.76 -2.62 7.34
N GLY A 213 -28.49 -2.77 7.72
CA GLY A 213 -28.06 -3.20 9.05
C GLY A 213 -27.47 -4.62 9.12
N SER A 214 -27.30 -5.34 7.99
CA SER A 214 -26.57 -6.60 7.97
C SER A 214 -25.05 -6.40 7.97
N LEU A 215 -24.52 -5.82 9.05
CA LEU A 215 -23.07 -5.73 9.26
C LEU A 215 -22.49 -7.15 9.36
N VAL A 216 -21.64 -7.52 8.41
CA VAL A 216 -20.89 -8.78 8.40
C VAL A 216 -19.51 -8.55 9.01
N LEU A 217 -19.01 -9.54 9.75
CA LEU A 217 -17.67 -9.56 10.34
C LEU A 217 -16.83 -10.74 9.81
N GLY A 218 -15.53 -10.74 10.06
CA GLY A 218 -14.63 -11.87 9.86
C GLY A 218 -14.40 -12.27 8.40
N LYS A 219 -14.14 -13.57 8.19
CA LYS A 219 -13.84 -14.14 6.87
C LYS A 219 -14.92 -13.86 5.82
N GLN A 220 -16.20 -13.83 6.22
CA GLN A 220 -17.30 -13.53 5.29
C GLN A 220 -17.29 -12.06 4.85
N ALA A 221 -17.02 -11.13 5.77
CA ALA A 221 -16.85 -9.72 5.44
C ALA A 221 -15.68 -9.50 4.47
N LEU A 222 -14.55 -10.19 4.72
CA LEU A 222 -13.36 -10.12 3.90
C LEU A 222 -13.58 -10.72 2.49
N GLN A 223 -14.40 -11.76 2.36
CA GLN A 223 -14.84 -12.29 1.06
C GLN A 223 -15.65 -11.23 0.28
N HIS A 224 -16.66 -10.62 0.90
CA HIS A 224 -17.46 -9.57 0.26
C HIS A 224 -16.61 -8.34 -0.12
N PHE A 225 -15.67 -7.94 0.75
CA PHE A 225 -14.67 -6.90 0.47
C PHE A 225 -13.84 -7.25 -0.78
N ASN A 226 -13.30 -8.47 -0.84
CA ASN A 226 -12.51 -8.94 -1.98
C ASN A 226 -13.32 -8.95 -3.29
N ASP A 227 -14.58 -9.39 -3.25
CA ASP A 227 -15.47 -9.41 -4.41
C ASP A 227 -15.72 -7.99 -4.97
N ASP A 228 -16.04 -6.99 -4.14
CA ASP A 228 -16.28 -5.60 -4.58
C ASP A 228 -15.00 -4.94 -5.13
N VAL A 229 -13.83 -5.19 -4.51
CA VAL A 229 -12.54 -4.70 -5.03
C VAL A 229 -12.21 -5.35 -6.37
N THR A 230 -12.40 -6.66 -6.50
CA THR A 230 -12.14 -7.42 -7.74
C THR A 230 -13.10 -7.03 -8.87
N ALA A 231 -14.34 -6.67 -8.53
CA ALA A 231 -15.30 -6.10 -9.48
C ALA A 231 -14.90 -4.69 -9.97
N GLY A 232 -13.90 -4.06 -9.35
CA GLY A 232 -13.43 -2.72 -9.68
C GLY A 232 -14.43 -1.63 -9.29
N HIS A 233 -15.23 -1.87 -8.25
CA HIS A 233 -16.23 -0.93 -7.76
C HIS A 233 -15.68 -0.13 -6.58
N GLY A 234 -15.89 1.20 -6.61
CA GLY A 234 -15.50 2.09 -5.51
C GLY A 234 -14.00 2.45 -5.42
N VAL A 235 -13.59 2.83 -4.21
CA VAL A 235 -12.24 3.31 -3.88
C VAL A 235 -11.73 2.75 -2.54
N LEU A 236 -10.42 2.61 -2.43
CA LEU A 236 -9.71 2.18 -1.22
C LEU A 236 -8.90 3.33 -0.60
N ASP A 237 -9.07 3.54 0.70
CA ASP A 237 -8.22 4.36 1.55
C ASP A 237 -7.35 3.43 2.42
N VAL A 238 -6.04 3.70 2.55
CA VAL A 238 -5.11 2.96 3.43
C VAL A 238 -4.52 3.95 4.42
N VAL A 239 -4.87 3.82 5.70
CA VAL A 239 -4.65 4.84 6.73
C VAL A 239 -3.97 4.24 7.97
N GLY A 240 -2.75 4.72 8.25
CA GLY A 240 -1.94 4.29 9.39
C GLY A 240 -2.39 4.92 10.69
N LEU A 241 -2.38 4.13 11.77
CA LEU A 241 -2.75 4.52 13.13
C LEU A 241 -1.75 3.94 14.14
N SER A 242 -1.79 4.41 15.39
CA SER A 242 -1.04 3.76 16.47
C SER A 242 -1.65 2.41 16.84
N GLY A 243 -0.83 1.50 17.40
CA GLY A 243 -1.30 0.18 17.84
C GLY A 243 -2.42 0.25 18.87
N ASP A 244 -2.39 1.23 19.78
CA ASP A 244 -3.43 1.43 20.81
C ASP A 244 -4.77 1.85 20.21
N LEU A 245 -4.76 2.65 19.13
CA LEU A 245 -5.98 3.03 18.40
C LEU A 245 -6.54 1.86 17.60
N ILE A 246 -5.68 1.01 17.02
CA ILE A 246 -6.11 -0.22 16.33
C ILE A 246 -6.70 -1.23 17.32
N ASP A 247 -6.08 -1.42 18.49
CA ASP A 247 -6.67 -2.22 19.55
C ASP A 247 -8.03 -1.63 19.98
N GLY A 248 -8.12 -0.32 20.25
CA GLY A 248 -9.39 0.32 20.60
C GLY A 248 -10.50 0.17 19.56
N LEU A 249 -10.15 0.28 18.27
CA LEU A 249 -11.07 0.03 17.15
C LEU A 249 -11.49 -1.44 17.07
N TYR A 250 -10.55 -2.37 17.24
CA TYR A 250 -10.83 -3.81 17.26
C TYR A 250 -11.76 -4.19 18.42
N GLU A 251 -11.48 -3.74 19.65
CA GLU A 251 -12.37 -4.00 20.79
C GLU A 251 -13.73 -3.31 20.62
N LEU A 252 -13.81 -2.18 19.91
CA LEU A 252 -15.09 -1.52 19.58
C LEU A 252 -15.95 -2.37 18.62
N THR A 253 -15.33 -3.18 17.76
CA THR A 253 -16.01 -4.00 16.75
C THR A 253 -16.41 -5.37 17.28
N VAL A 254 -15.52 -6.09 17.99
CA VAL A 254 -15.76 -7.49 18.40
C VAL A 254 -16.24 -7.65 19.85
N SER A 255 -15.91 -6.71 20.74
CA SER A 255 -15.97 -6.98 22.19
C SER A 255 -17.34 -6.66 22.80
N ARG A 256 -17.69 -7.42 23.83
CA ARG A 256 -19.00 -7.31 24.48
C ARG A 256 -19.08 -5.99 25.27
N PRO A 257 -20.19 -5.24 25.18
CA PRO A 257 -20.36 -4.05 26.00
C PRO A 257 -20.40 -4.43 27.48
N MET A 258 -19.52 -3.81 28.27
CA MET A 258 -19.49 -3.91 29.73
C MET A 258 -20.62 -3.05 30.34
N TYR A 259 -20.87 -1.89 29.72
CA TYR A 259 -22.00 -1.02 30.02
C TYR A 259 -22.66 -0.62 28.69
N THR A 260 -23.99 -0.63 28.65
CA THR A 260 -24.77 -0.21 27.47
C THR A 260 -26.03 0.50 27.94
N GLU A 261 -26.71 1.19 27.02
CA GLU A 261 -27.93 1.96 27.27
C GLU A 261 -27.82 2.98 28.43
N LEU A 262 -26.62 3.54 28.65
CA LEU A 262 -26.39 4.58 29.64
C LEU A 262 -26.73 5.96 29.06
N TYR A 263 -27.89 6.52 29.43
CA TYR A 263 -28.25 7.89 29.04
C TYR A 263 -27.27 8.92 29.62
N ALA A 264 -26.71 9.78 28.76
CA ALA A 264 -25.75 10.82 29.15
C ALA A 264 -26.30 11.77 30.21
N ALA A 265 -27.59 12.09 30.15
CA ALA A 265 -28.28 12.91 31.14
C ALA A 265 -28.25 12.35 32.58
N TRP A 266 -27.89 11.08 32.78
CA TRP A 266 -27.81 10.41 34.09
C TRP A 266 -26.37 10.05 34.50
N VAL A 267 -25.37 10.34 33.66
CA VAL A 267 -23.97 9.93 33.87
C VAL A 267 -23.06 11.14 34.02
N ASP A 268 -22.36 11.24 35.15
CA ASP A 268 -21.19 12.11 35.26
C ASP A 268 -20.04 11.48 34.45
N MET A 269 -19.84 11.99 33.23
CA MET A 269 -18.80 11.50 32.31
C MET A 269 -17.39 11.67 32.86
N LYS A 270 -17.13 12.69 33.70
CA LYS A 270 -15.82 12.90 34.31
C LYS A 270 -15.56 11.84 35.39
N ALA A 271 -16.57 11.56 36.21
CA ALA A 271 -16.49 10.47 37.19
C ALA A 271 -16.37 9.10 36.51
N LEU A 272 -17.08 8.86 35.39
CA LEU A 272 -16.96 7.63 34.61
C LEU A 272 -15.55 7.45 34.04
N LEU A 273 -15.00 8.45 33.34
CA LEU A 273 -13.65 8.36 32.76
C LEU A 273 -12.58 8.14 33.84
N ASN A 274 -12.67 8.85 34.98
CA ASN A 274 -11.79 8.60 36.13
C ASN A 274 -11.91 7.16 36.65
N PHE A 275 -13.13 6.62 36.79
CA PHE A 275 -13.35 5.24 37.25
C PHE A 275 -12.78 4.18 36.27
N LEU A 276 -12.87 4.43 34.96
CA LEU A 276 -12.26 3.56 33.94
C LEU A 276 -10.72 3.65 33.99
N SER A 277 -10.18 4.85 34.23
CA SER A 277 -8.75 5.11 34.41
C SER A 277 -8.18 4.41 35.65
N ASP A 278 -8.81 4.58 36.82
CA ASP A 278 -8.40 3.95 38.09
C ASP A 278 -8.39 2.41 37.98
N ARG A 279 -9.29 1.85 37.17
CA ARG A 279 -9.37 0.41 36.88
C ARG A 279 -8.42 -0.08 35.80
N LYS A 280 -7.66 0.81 35.17
CA LYS A 280 -6.75 0.52 34.06
C LYS A 280 -7.42 -0.17 32.88
N LEU A 281 -8.64 0.24 32.55
CA LEU A 281 -9.41 -0.37 31.48
C LEU A 281 -8.78 -0.05 30.11
N SER A 282 -8.49 -1.09 29.33
CA SER A 282 -8.30 -0.98 27.88
C SER A 282 -9.65 -1.22 27.19
N GLY A 283 -9.95 -0.47 26.13
CA GLY A 283 -11.21 -0.59 25.40
C GLY A 283 -11.69 0.74 24.83
N SER A 284 -13.01 0.92 24.72
CA SER A 284 -13.61 2.11 24.11
C SER A 284 -14.90 2.55 24.80
N VAL A 285 -15.14 3.86 24.78
CA VAL A 285 -16.40 4.49 25.14
C VAL A 285 -16.98 5.12 23.88
N MET A 286 -18.16 4.67 23.46
CA MET A 286 -18.92 5.22 22.34
C MET A 286 -20.07 6.06 22.87
N ILE A 287 -20.26 7.25 22.29
CA ILE A 287 -21.33 8.19 22.62
C ILE A 287 -22.15 8.41 21.36
N ARG A 288 -23.40 7.95 21.32
CA ARG A 288 -24.32 8.13 20.18
C ARG A 288 -25.34 9.19 20.52
N SER A 289 -25.42 10.24 19.70
CA SER A 289 -26.37 11.36 19.84
C SER A 289 -27.15 11.58 18.54
N GLY A 290 -28.12 12.49 18.53
CA GLY A 290 -28.81 12.93 17.33
C GLY A 290 -27.94 13.69 16.33
N THR A 291 -26.83 14.31 16.77
CA THR A 291 -25.91 15.07 15.92
C THR A 291 -24.75 14.22 15.39
N GLY A 292 -24.34 13.16 16.11
CA GLY A 292 -23.27 12.28 15.66
C GLY A 292 -22.87 11.21 16.66
N THR A 293 -21.81 10.48 16.32
CA THR A 293 -21.19 9.47 17.18
C THR A 293 -19.78 9.90 17.58
N GLY A 294 -19.51 9.95 18.88
CA GLY A 294 -18.18 10.14 19.47
C GLY A 294 -17.59 8.81 19.90
N VAL A 295 -16.27 8.70 19.83
CA VAL A 295 -15.51 7.54 20.30
C VAL A 295 -14.31 8.04 21.11
N ILE A 296 -14.10 7.43 22.27
CA ILE A 296 -12.96 7.63 23.16
C ILE A 296 -12.29 6.27 23.34
N ILE A 297 -11.02 6.14 23.00
CA ILE A 297 -10.24 4.91 23.14
C ILE A 297 -9.35 5.01 24.37
N LEU A 298 -9.41 3.98 25.22
CA LEU A 298 -8.62 3.86 26.44
C LEU A 298 -7.62 2.71 26.29
N ALA A 299 -6.38 2.93 26.71
CA ALA A 299 -5.34 1.92 26.79
C ALA A 299 -4.78 1.91 28.22
N HIS A 300 -4.98 0.80 28.95
CA HIS A 300 -4.56 0.64 30.33
C HIS A 300 -5.04 1.73 31.31
N GLY A 301 -6.19 2.34 31.00
CA GLY A 301 -6.78 3.46 31.74
C GLY A 301 -6.41 4.85 31.22
N ASP A 302 -5.35 4.96 30.42
CA ASP A 302 -4.94 6.22 29.79
C ASP A 302 -5.71 6.48 28.49
N LEU A 303 -5.86 7.75 28.12
CA LEU A 303 -6.52 8.16 26.87
C LEU A 303 -5.57 7.99 25.68
N ALA A 304 -5.83 7.00 24.83
CA ALA A 304 -5.06 6.78 23.59
C ALA A 304 -5.53 7.68 22.44
N GLY A 305 -6.80 8.10 22.46
CA GLY A 305 -7.31 9.15 21.58
C GLY A 305 -8.84 9.24 21.58
N ALA A 306 -9.37 10.40 21.18
CA ALA A 306 -10.80 10.62 20.99
C ALA A 306 -11.09 11.33 19.67
N TYR A 307 -12.24 11.04 19.08
CA TYR A 307 -12.69 11.60 17.79
C TYR A 307 -14.22 11.46 17.65
N THR A 308 -14.80 12.06 16.61
CA THR A 308 -16.24 11.97 16.29
C THR A 308 -16.51 11.66 14.82
N SER A 309 -17.76 11.37 14.47
CA SER A 309 -18.21 11.17 13.10
C SER A 309 -18.09 12.42 12.22
N GLU A 310 -18.23 13.61 12.81
CA GLU A 310 -18.07 14.91 12.14
C GLU A 310 -16.59 15.35 12.07
N SER A 311 -15.86 15.17 13.18
CA SER A 311 -14.44 15.52 13.33
C SER A 311 -13.65 14.24 13.62
N ARG A 312 -13.06 13.68 12.56
CA ARG A 312 -12.29 12.42 12.65
C ARG A 312 -10.85 12.62 13.11
N GLU A 313 -10.41 13.86 13.32
CA GLU A 313 -9.05 14.13 13.81
C GLU A 313 -8.87 13.55 15.22
N ILE A 314 -7.76 12.85 15.45
CA ILE A 314 -7.46 12.23 16.74
C ILE A 314 -7.05 13.32 17.73
N SER A 315 -7.80 13.46 18.81
CA SER A 315 -7.49 14.36 19.91
C SER A 315 -6.90 13.60 21.10
N ASP A 316 -5.95 14.24 21.80
CA ASP A 316 -5.43 13.84 23.10
C ASP A 316 -6.41 14.16 24.26
N LYS A 317 -7.58 14.71 23.95
CA LYS A 317 -8.62 15.10 24.91
C LYS A 317 -10.00 14.60 24.46
N PRO A 318 -10.86 14.19 25.40
CA PRO A 318 -12.18 13.66 25.06
C PRO A 318 -13.21 14.75 24.75
N ASP A 319 -12.84 16.04 24.89
CA ASP A 319 -13.75 17.20 24.91
C ASP A 319 -14.76 17.23 23.73
N GLN A 320 -14.33 16.94 22.50
CA GLN A 320 -15.21 16.90 21.32
C GLN A 320 -16.24 15.76 21.37
N ALA A 321 -15.86 14.60 21.90
CA ALA A 321 -16.76 13.47 22.08
C ALA A 321 -17.71 13.70 23.27
N LEU A 322 -17.22 14.33 24.35
CA LEU A 322 -18.02 14.69 25.52
C LEU A 322 -19.05 15.78 25.22
N ALA A 323 -18.80 16.69 24.29
CA ALA A 323 -19.80 17.69 23.86
C ALA A 323 -21.08 17.05 23.29
N LEU A 324 -21.03 15.80 22.80
CA LEU A 324 -22.22 15.07 22.36
C LEU A 324 -23.14 14.67 23.51
N CYS A 325 -22.66 14.69 24.76
CA CYS A 325 -23.47 14.45 25.96
C CYS A 325 -24.41 15.62 26.30
N ASP A 326 -24.30 16.77 25.63
CA ASP A 326 -25.25 17.88 25.76
C ASP A 326 -26.63 17.55 25.12
N ASP A 327 -26.70 16.54 24.24
CA ASP A 327 -27.98 15.98 23.78
C ASP A 327 -28.59 15.11 24.91
N PRO A 328 -29.79 15.43 25.43
CA PRO A 328 -30.42 14.65 26.50
C PRO A 328 -30.78 13.22 26.10
N ASN A 329 -30.79 12.90 24.80
CA ASN A 329 -30.99 11.56 24.27
C ASN A 329 -29.67 10.82 23.96
N ALA A 330 -28.52 11.42 24.21
CA ALA A 330 -27.24 10.79 23.95
C ALA A 330 -27.08 9.53 24.82
N MET A 331 -26.61 8.46 24.17
CA MET A 331 -26.45 7.15 24.76
C MET A 331 -24.98 6.75 24.79
N ILE A 332 -24.51 6.27 25.93
CA ILE A 332 -23.14 5.84 26.18
C ILE A 332 -23.10 4.31 26.20
N GLU A 333 -22.15 3.75 25.45
CA GLU A 333 -21.75 2.35 25.48
C GLU A 333 -20.26 2.27 25.86
N VAL A 334 -19.91 1.36 26.77
CA VAL A 334 -18.52 1.11 27.18
C VAL A 334 -18.19 -0.34 26.88
N LYS A 335 -17.19 -0.57 26.04
CA LYS A 335 -16.62 -1.88 25.74
C LYS A 335 -15.24 -1.99 26.40
N SER A 336 -15.05 -3.07 27.12
CA SER A 336 -13.73 -3.45 27.67
C SER A 336 -13.06 -4.44 26.73
N ALA A 337 -11.74 -4.40 26.66
CA ALA A 337 -10.97 -5.42 25.97
C ALA A 337 -11.24 -6.80 26.59
N ASP A 338 -11.54 -7.81 25.76
CA ASP A 338 -11.65 -9.19 26.25
C ASP A 338 -10.24 -9.79 26.43
N ALA A 339 -10.08 -10.69 27.40
CA ALA A 339 -8.81 -11.40 27.60
C ALA A 339 -8.51 -12.39 26.47
N THR A 340 -9.54 -12.81 25.72
CA THR A 340 -9.41 -13.65 24.53
C THR A 340 -9.44 -12.82 23.25
N LYS A 341 -8.26 -12.41 22.75
CA LYS A 341 -8.14 -11.91 21.37
C LYS A 341 -8.51 -13.03 20.38
N HIS A 342 -9.33 -12.72 19.38
CA HIS A 342 -9.63 -13.67 18.31
C HIS A 342 -8.38 -13.89 17.44
N PRO A 343 -8.20 -15.09 16.83
CA PRO A 343 -7.11 -15.31 15.89
C PRO A 343 -7.23 -14.35 14.68
N PRO A 344 -6.10 -13.83 14.15
CA PRO A 344 -6.10 -13.04 12.92
C PRO A 344 -6.80 -13.72 11.75
N LEU A 345 -7.29 -12.92 10.82
CA LEU A 345 -7.88 -13.40 9.57
C LEU A 345 -6.78 -13.94 8.64
N ASP A 346 -7.01 -15.16 8.17
CA ASP A 346 -6.24 -15.76 7.07
C ASP A 346 -6.65 -15.10 5.75
N VAL A 347 -5.92 -14.06 5.36
CA VAL A 347 -6.14 -13.31 4.10
C VAL A 347 -5.72 -14.13 2.88
N ASP A 348 -4.64 -14.92 2.98
CA ASP A 348 -4.15 -15.80 1.91
C ASP A 348 -5.20 -16.84 1.48
N GLU A 349 -5.92 -17.45 2.43
CA GLU A 349 -7.00 -18.41 2.13
C GLU A 349 -8.06 -17.81 1.18
N ILE A 350 -8.49 -16.57 1.46
CA ILE A 350 -9.60 -15.91 0.76
C ILE A 350 -9.13 -15.36 -0.60
N VAL A 351 -7.93 -14.78 -0.62
CA VAL A 351 -7.29 -14.24 -1.82
C VAL A 351 -6.92 -15.36 -2.81
N GLY A 352 -6.42 -16.49 -2.31
CA GLY A 352 -5.94 -17.61 -3.13
C GLY A 352 -7.03 -18.52 -3.70
N GLN A 353 -8.25 -18.52 -3.14
CA GLN A 353 -9.30 -19.48 -3.52
C GLN A 353 -9.76 -19.39 -4.98
N ARG A 354 -9.66 -18.22 -5.64
CA ARG A 354 -10.13 -18.03 -7.02
C ARG A 354 -9.16 -18.48 -8.11
N ASN A 355 -7.91 -18.82 -7.76
CA ASN A 355 -6.90 -19.31 -8.73
C ASN A 355 -7.01 -20.82 -9.01
N ARG A 356 -7.98 -21.54 -8.42
CA ARG A 356 -8.31 -22.91 -8.81
C ARG A 356 -9.31 -22.90 -9.97
N PRO A 357 -9.00 -23.50 -11.14
CA PRO A 357 -10.00 -23.66 -12.19
C PRO A 357 -11.15 -24.53 -11.66
N ALA A 358 -12.39 -24.07 -11.88
CA ALA A 358 -13.59 -24.74 -11.41
C ALA A 358 -13.79 -26.10 -12.10
N GLN A 359 -13.22 -27.16 -11.50
CA GLN A 359 -13.62 -28.53 -11.81
C GLN A 359 -15.06 -28.72 -11.37
N GLY A 360 -15.90 -29.17 -12.30
CA GLY A 360 -17.34 -28.97 -12.23
C GLY A 360 -18.02 -29.53 -10.99
N ALA A 361 -19.00 -28.78 -10.47
CA ALA A 361 -19.88 -29.21 -9.41
C ALA A 361 -20.77 -30.39 -9.86
N ALA A 362 -20.25 -31.61 -9.72
CA ALA A 362 -21.07 -32.82 -9.76
C ALA A 362 -21.87 -32.90 -8.44
N ALA A 363 -23.18 -32.65 -8.52
CA ALA A 363 -24.06 -32.62 -7.36
C ALA A 363 -24.07 -33.97 -6.62
N SER A 364 -23.38 -34.03 -5.49
CA SER A 364 -23.45 -35.16 -4.55
C SER A 364 -24.58 -34.93 -3.56
N VAL A 365 -25.74 -35.49 -3.86
CA VAL A 365 -26.90 -35.53 -2.95
C VAL A 365 -26.51 -36.26 -1.66
N ALA A 366 -26.68 -35.60 -0.52
CA ALA A 366 -26.33 -36.15 0.78
C ALA A 366 -27.25 -37.31 1.17
N ALA A 367 -26.66 -38.48 1.43
CA ALA A 367 -27.35 -39.60 2.08
C ALA A 367 -27.27 -39.43 3.62
N ALA A 368 -28.39 -39.65 4.31
CA ALA A 368 -28.46 -39.50 5.77
C ALA A 368 -27.67 -40.59 6.53
N PRO A 369 -27.12 -40.27 7.73
CA PRO A 369 -26.41 -41.26 8.54
C PRO A 369 -27.38 -42.24 9.23
N PRO A 370 -27.01 -43.52 9.39
CA PRO A 370 -27.78 -44.48 10.18
C PRO A 370 -27.59 -44.27 11.70
N PRO A 371 -28.56 -44.72 12.54
CA PRO A 371 -28.52 -44.51 13.99
C PRO A 371 -27.54 -45.43 14.73
N PRO A 372 -27.09 -45.06 15.95
CA PRO A 372 -26.12 -45.82 16.74
C PRO A 372 -26.72 -47.05 17.44
N ALA A 373 -25.89 -48.07 17.66
CA ALA A 373 -26.18 -49.24 18.49
C ALA A 373 -25.33 -49.23 19.79
N PRO A 374 -25.76 -49.89 20.88
CA PRO A 374 -25.34 -49.50 22.23
C PRO A 374 -24.10 -50.22 22.80
N GLU A 375 -23.33 -49.42 23.54
CA GLU A 375 -22.61 -49.66 24.81
C GLU A 375 -22.25 -51.09 25.28
N SER A 376 -20.99 -51.26 25.69
CA SER A 376 -20.52 -52.35 26.57
C SER A 376 -19.25 -51.93 27.32
N ALA A 377 -19.20 -52.18 28.63
CA ALA A 377 -18.08 -51.86 29.53
C ALA A 377 -18.04 -52.87 30.70
N PRO A 378 -17.09 -52.78 31.65
CA PRO A 378 -15.63 -52.87 31.54
C PRO A 378 -15.12 -54.18 32.23
N PRO A 379 -13.82 -54.34 32.58
CA PRO A 379 -13.51 -54.29 34.03
C PRO A 379 -12.09 -53.83 34.48
N THR A 380 -12.07 -53.11 35.61
CA THR A 380 -11.13 -53.10 36.78
C THR A 380 -9.59 -53.17 36.65
N ASN A 381 -8.95 -52.19 37.32
CA ASN A 381 -7.54 -52.15 37.77
C ASN A 381 -7.34 -52.90 39.12
N PRO A 382 -6.10 -53.20 39.60
CA PRO A 382 -5.62 -52.46 40.81
C PRO A 382 -4.08 -52.32 41.07
N THR A 383 -3.72 -51.14 41.64
CA THR A 383 -2.73 -50.91 42.75
C THR A 383 -1.20 -50.78 42.51
N ILE A 384 -0.60 -49.81 43.23
CA ILE A 384 0.81 -49.34 43.28
C ILE A 384 1.50 -49.83 44.60
N PRO A 385 2.84 -49.80 44.78
CA PRO A 385 3.42 -48.72 45.62
C PRO A 385 4.91 -48.26 45.38
N VAL A 386 5.15 -46.95 45.56
CA VAL A 386 6.24 -46.28 46.35
C VAL A 386 7.74 -46.31 45.92
N MET A 387 8.24 -45.14 45.44
CA MET A 387 9.43 -44.29 45.85
C MET A 387 10.86 -44.90 46.11
N PRO A 388 11.94 -44.08 46.35
CA PRO A 388 12.50 -42.96 45.56
C PRO A 388 14.07 -42.99 45.45
N ALA A 389 14.69 -42.14 44.61
CA ALA A 389 16.09 -41.69 44.78
C ALA A 389 16.39 -40.36 44.05
N MET A 390 17.30 -39.54 44.60
CA MET A 390 17.70 -38.20 44.11
C MET A 390 19.21 -38.16 43.72
N PRO A 391 19.75 -37.07 43.12
CA PRO A 391 21.01 -37.06 42.36
C PRO A 391 22.27 -36.79 43.23
N PRO A 392 23.49 -36.67 42.65
CA PRO A 392 23.98 -35.32 42.28
C PRO A 392 24.94 -35.23 41.05
N GLU A 393 25.51 -34.03 40.90
CA GLU A 393 26.25 -33.35 39.82
C GLU A 393 27.78 -33.71 39.65
N PRO A 394 28.54 -33.06 38.71
CA PRO A 394 29.79 -33.60 38.13
C PRO A 394 31.10 -33.02 38.74
N PRO A 395 32.29 -33.38 38.20
CA PRO A 395 33.55 -32.70 38.49
C PRO A 395 34.13 -31.88 37.32
N THR A 396 34.77 -30.76 37.67
CA THR A 396 35.49 -29.81 36.80
C THR A 396 37.00 -29.82 37.12
N ALA A 397 37.90 -29.75 36.12
CA ALA A 397 39.34 -29.37 36.15
C ALA A 397 40.09 -29.98 34.94
N GLN A 398 41.18 -29.46 34.35
CA GLN A 398 41.97 -28.22 34.50
C GLN A 398 42.81 -27.97 33.21
N ILE A 399 43.43 -26.79 33.09
CA ILE A 399 44.32 -26.26 32.01
C ILE A 399 45.78 -26.39 32.56
N PRO A 400 46.92 -26.62 31.81
CA PRO A 400 47.48 -25.58 30.90
C PRO A 400 48.54 -25.87 29.79
N THR A 401 48.73 -24.82 28.97
CA THR A 401 49.97 -24.29 28.31
C THR A 401 50.57 -24.84 27.00
N LEU A 402 50.73 -23.87 26.06
CA LEU A 402 51.87 -23.58 25.17
C LEU A 402 52.39 -24.63 24.15
N SER A 403 52.30 -24.27 22.86
CA SER A 403 53.50 -24.11 22.00
C SER A 403 53.23 -23.39 20.67
N THR A 404 54.18 -22.55 20.29
CA THR A 404 54.29 -21.80 19.02
C THR A 404 54.52 -22.72 17.82
N TYR A 405 53.93 -22.41 16.65
CA TYR A 405 54.47 -22.87 15.36
C TYR A 405 54.38 -21.79 14.26
N GLN A 406 55.42 -21.76 13.44
CA GLN A 406 55.70 -20.76 12.40
C GLN A 406 55.79 -21.47 11.03
N PRO A 407 55.38 -20.86 9.91
CA PRO A 407 55.20 -21.57 8.64
C PRO A 407 56.50 -21.69 7.81
N PRO A 408 56.66 -22.77 7.01
CA PRO A 408 57.65 -22.82 5.94
C PRO A 408 57.06 -22.94 4.52
N ALA A 409 57.47 -22.00 3.67
CA ALA A 409 57.86 -22.10 2.25
C ALA A 409 57.06 -22.95 1.23
N GLN A 410 56.75 -22.29 0.10
CA GLN A 410 56.42 -22.91 -1.18
C GLN A 410 57.62 -23.65 -1.81
N PRO A 411 57.35 -24.67 -2.66
CA PRO A 411 58.14 -24.94 -3.86
C PRO A 411 57.36 -24.55 -5.12
N ALA A 412 58.00 -23.82 -6.03
CA ALA A 412 57.45 -23.55 -7.36
C ALA A 412 57.56 -24.79 -8.26
N GLN A 413 56.54 -25.05 -9.09
CA GLN A 413 56.63 -25.99 -10.21
C GLN A 413 56.16 -25.37 -11.52
N GLN A 414 56.68 -25.91 -12.61
CA GLN A 414 56.88 -25.21 -13.89
C GLN A 414 55.64 -25.12 -14.76
N VAL A 415 55.65 -24.11 -15.64
CA VAL A 415 54.62 -23.85 -16.64
C VAL A 415 54.77 -24.83 -17.82
N ALA A 416 53.68 -25.47 -18.22
CA ALA A 416 53.51 -26.06 -19.54
C ALA A 416 52.08 -25.76 -20.03
N PRO A 417 51.86 -25.40 -21.30
CA PRO A 417 50.55 -24.93 -21.76
C PRO A 417 49.60 -26.10 -22.06
N THR A 418 48.77 -26.46 -21.09
CA THR A 418 47.66 -27.40 -21.31
C THR A 418 46.44 -26.68 -21.89
N THR A 419 46.23 -26.89 -23.19
CA THR A 419 44.97 -26.59 -23.88
C THR A 419 43.78 -27.19 -23.12
N PRO A 420 42.69 -26.44 -22.85
CA PRO A 420 41.51 -27.01 -22.19
C PRO A 420 40.88 -28.10 -23.09
N PRO A 421 40.35 -29.19 -22.50
CA PRO A 421 39.80 -30.29 -23.27
C PRO A 421 38.52 -29.86 -23.99
N ARG A 422 38.48 -30.03 -25.31
CA ARG A 422 37.22 -29.97 -26.07
C ARG A 422 36.36 -31.16 -25.66
N ASN A 423 35.26 -30.89 -24.96
CA ASN A 423 34.28 -31.91 -24.59
C ASN A 423 33.45 -32.29 -25.82
N VAL A 424 33.73 -33.45 -26.42
CA VAL A 424 33.03 -33.93 -27.63
C VAL A 424 31.85 -34.81 -27.23
N GLY A 425 30.82 -34.19 -26.68
CA GLY A 425 29.45 -34.74 -26.71
C GLY A 425 28.71 -34.26 -27.95
N PRO A 426 27.46 -34.71 -28.19
CA PRO A 426 26.55 -33.98 -29.07
C PRO A 426 26.34 -32.59 -28.46
N GLN A 427 27.03 -31.60 -29.01
CA GLN A 427 27.02 -30.25 -28.47
C GLN A 427 25.65 -29.64 -28.75
N LEU A 428 24.78 -29.63 -27.74
CA LEU A 428 23.51 -28.91 -27.79
C LEU A 428 23.81 -27.48 -28.24
N ASP A 429 23.17 -27.05 -29.31
CA ASP A 429 23.30 -25.69 -29.80
C ASP A 429 22.46 -24.76 -28.91
N TRP A 430 23.04 -24.42 -27.76
CA TRP A 430 22.45 -23.48 -26.81
C TRP A 430 22.12 -22.12 -27.44
N SER A 431 22.82 -21.71 -28.50
CA SER A 431 22.51 -20.46 -29.21
C SER A 431 21.20 -20.58 -30.00
N SER A 432 20.97 -21.71 -30.67
CA SER A 432 19.68 -22.02 -31.30
C SER A 432 18.55 -22.17 -30.27
N ILE A 433 18.79 -22.86 -29.16
CA ILE A 433 17.80 -23.04 -28.09
C ILE A 433 17.40 -21.69 -27.46
N VAL A 434 18.37 -20.84 -27.08
CA VAL A 434 18.08 -19.51 -26.53
C VAL A 434 17.34 -18.64 -27.55
N THR A 435 17.71 -18.70 -28.83
CA THR A 435 17.00 -17.96 -29.90
C THR A 435 15.54 -18.41 -30.01
N GLU A 436 15.26 -19.72 -29.91
CA GLU A 436 13.90 -20.26 -29.91
C GLU A 436 13.09 -19.84 -28.68
N LEU A 437 13.68 -19.92 -27.48
CA LEU A 437 13.03 -19.43 -26.24
C LEU A 437 12.75 -17.91 -26.31
N GLN A 438 13.67 -17.12 -26.86
CA GLN A 438 13.46 -15.69 -27.09
C GLN A 438 12.34 -15.40 -28.10
N ALA A 439 12.17 -16.24 -29.12
CA ALA A 439 11.06 -16.13 -30.08
C ALA A 439 9.72 -16.47 -29.43
N MET A 440 9.64 -17.49 -28.56
CA MET A 440 8.42 -17.79 -27.79
C MET A 440 8.06 -16.65 -26.82
N ALA A 441 9.05 -15.99 -26.22
CA ALA A 441 8.79 -14.78 -25.42
C ALA A 441 8.17 -13.66 -26.26
N GLU A 442 8.65 -13.47 -27.49
CA GLU A 442 8.19 -12.42 -28.41
C GLU A 442 6.80 -12.71 -28.99
N ASP A 443 6.45 -13.96 -29.28
CA ASP A 443 5.09 -14.35 -29.65
C ASP A 443 4.12 -14.18 -28.46
N ALA A 444 4.51 -14.62 -27.27
CA ALA A 444 3.66 -14.56 -26.08
C ALA A 444 3.47 -13.16 -25.49
N LEU A 445 4.46 -12.26 -25.61
CA LEU A 445 4.48 -10.94 -24.95
C LEU A 445 4.65 -9.73 -25.90
N GLY A 446 4.93 -9.96 -27.18
CA GLY A 446 5.19 -8.90 -28.17
C GLY A 446 6.31 -7.96 -27.73
N ASN A 447 6.08 -6.65 -27.91
CA ASN A 447 7.04 -5.60 -27.53
C ASN A 447 7.48 -5.63 -26.05
N ARG A 448 6.75 -6.32 -25.17
CA ARG A 448 7.06 -6.44 -23.73
C ARG A 448 8.07 -7.57 -23.43
N ALA A 449 8.38 -8.42 -24.40
CA ALA A 449 9.29 -9.55 -24.26
C ALA A 449 10.75 -9.15 -23.93
N ARG A 450 11.12 -7.88 -24.11
CA ARG A 450 12.52 -7.41 -24.04
C ARG A 450 13.27 -7.88 -22.79
N LYS A 451 12.68 -7.70 -21.60
CA LYS A 451 13.30 -8.08 -20.32
C LYS A 451 13.45 -9.60 -20.17
N VAL A 452 12.52 -10.38 -20.72
CA VAL A 452 12.62 -11.86 -20.78
C VAL A 452 13.74 -12.27 -21.74
N LYS A 453 13.83 -11.62 -22.91
CA LYS A 453 14.88 -11.88 -23.91
C LYS A 453 16.27 -11.54 -23.36
N ASP A 454 16.41 -10.43 -22.64
CA ASP A 454 17.66 -10.03 -21.99
C ASP A 454 18.11 -11.05 -20.92
N ILE A 455 17.18 -11.56 -20.09
CA ILE A 455 17.47 -12.59 -19.07
C ILE A 455 17.89 -13.93 -19.73
N LEU A 456 17.17 -14.37 -20.77
CA LEU A 456 17.53 -15.58 -21.52
C LEU A 456 18.86 -15.43 -22.28
N GLY A 457 19.17 -14.22 -22.77
CA GLY A 457 20.43 -13.92 -23.47
C GLY A 457 21.64 -13.77 -22.55
N ALA A 458 21.42 -13.47 -21.26
CA ALA A 458 22.46 -13.38 -20.23
C ALA A 458 22.70 -14.72 -19.48
N ALA A 459 21.91 -15.76 -19.79
CA ALA A 459 22.04 -17.07 -19.17
C ALA A 459 23.36 -17.77 -19.54
N ASP A 460 23.92 -18.55 -18.62
CA ASP A 460 25.03 -19.46 -18.93
C ASP A 460 24.57 -20.50 -19.98
N PRO A 461 25.38 -20.78 -21.03
CA PRO A 461 25.05 -21.73 -22.10
C PRO A 461 25.16 -23.19 -21.61
N SER A 462 24.29 -23.54 -20.67
CA SER A 462 24.13 -24.84 -20.06
C SER A 462 22.69 -25.04 -19.60
N LEU A 463 22.27 -26.30 -19.43
CA LEU A 463 20.94 -26.69 -18.98
C LEU A 463 20.54 -25.92 -17.71
N ALA A 464 21.40 -25.95 -16.69
CA ALA A 464 21.13 -25.31 -15.39
C ALA A 464 21.07 -23.78 -15.48
N GLY A 465 21.89 -23.16 -16.35
CA GLY A 465 21.85 -21.72 -16.59
C GLY A 465 20.54 -21.26 -17.22
N ILE A 466 20.06 -22.00 -18.22
CA ILE A 466 18.80 -21.69 -18.92
C ILE A 466 17.58 -22.03 -18.05
N GLU A 467 17.57 -23.15 -17.31
CA GLU A 467 16.50 -23.44 -16.34
C GLU A 467 16.39 -22.34 -15.28
N ALA A 468 17.51 -21.90 -14.69
CA ALA A 468 17.53 -20.82 -13.71
C ALA A 468 17.11 -19.45 -14.29
N ALA A 469 17.33 -19.21 -15.59
CA ALA A 469 16.84 -18.03 -16.28
C ALA A 469 15.32 -18.10 -16.52
N ILE A 470 14.79 -19.28 -16.88
CA ILE A 470 13.33 -19.49 -17.03
C ILE A 470 12.62 -19.40 -15.67
N ASP A 471 13.21 -19.91 -14.60
CA ASP A 471 12.66 -19.80 -13.22
C ASP A 471 12.52 -18.35 -12.74
N GLN A 472 13.31 -17.42 -13.28
CA GLN A 472 13.17 -15.99 -12.99
C GLN A 472 11.98 -15.35 -13.70
N ILE A 473 11.49 -15.89 -14.82
CA ILE A 473 10.47 -15.26 -15.67
C ILE A 473 9.16 -14.93 -14.91
N PRO A 474 8.58 -15.82 -14.09
CA PRO A 474 7.37 -15.51 -13.31
C PRO A 474 7.55 -14.36 -12.30
N SER A 475 8.77 -14.15 -11.81
CA SER A 475 9.10 -13.06 -10.87
C SER A 475 9.24 -11.68 -11.55
N ILE A 476 9.29 -11.63 -12.90
CA ILE A 476 9.46 -10.39 -13.63
C ILE A 476 8.15 -9.60 -13.59
N SER A 477 8.09 -8.52 -12.81
CA SER A 477 7.04 -7.51 -13.00
C SER A 477 7.17 -6.87 -14.39
N LEU A 478 6.16 -7.08 -15.24
CA LEU A 478 5.94 -6.42 -16.53
C LEU A 478 4.56 -5.74 -16.52
N LEU A 479 4.52 -4.44 -16.82
CA LEU A 479 3.26 -3.70 -16.87
C LEU A 479 2.33 -4.26 -17.96
N PHE A 480 1.05 -4.43 -17.63
CA PHE A 480 0.02 -4.97 -18.51
C PHE A 480 0.28 -6.42 -18.99
N VAL A 481 0.94 -7.23 -18.16
CA VAL A 481 1.09 -8.68 -18.32
C VAL A 481 0.76 -9.35 -17.00
N ASP A 482 -0.24 -10.24 -16.99
CA ASP A 482 -0.66 -10.98 -15.79
C ASP A 482 0.40 -12.02 -15.40
N SER A 483 0.64 -12.21 -14.10
CA SER A 483 1.64 -13.19 -13.61
C SER A 483 1.37 -14.61 -14.10
N SER A 484 0.10 -15.01 -14.23
CA SER A 484 -0.32 -16.30 -14.79
C SER A 484 0.15 -16.50 -16.24
N ARG A 485 0.26 -15.43 -17.04
CA ARG A 485 0.79 -15.49 -18.41
C ARG A 485 2.30 -15.67 -18.43
N LEU A 486 3.02 -15.14 -17.44
CA LEU A 486 4.46 -15.35 -17.27
C LEU A 486 4.77 -16.73 -16.69
N GLU A 487 3.94 -17.24 -15.78
CA GLU A 487 3.99 -18.63 -15.29
C GLU A 487 3.73 -19.63 -16.42
N GLN A 488 2.69 -19.41 -17.23
CA GLN A 488 2.40 -20.26 -18.39
C GLN A 488 3.57 -20.23 -19.38
N LEU A 489 4.08 -19.04 -19.72
CA LEU A 489 5.23 -18.90 -20.61
C LEU A 489 6.47 -19.63 -20.06
N ALA A 490 6.78 -19.49 -18.78
CA ALA A 490 7.90 -20.19 -18.14
C ALA A 490 7.70 -21.72 -18.16
N GLN A 491 6.48 -22.20 -17.97
CA GLN A 491 6.17 -23.63 -18.03
C GLN A 491 6.26 -24.19 -19.46
N GLU A 492 5.81 -23.44 -20.46
CA GLU A 492 5.97 -23.77 -21.88
C GLU A 492 7.46 -23.76 -22.29
N MET A 493 8.25 -22.78 -21.82
CA MET A 493 9.70 -22.74 -22.01
C MET A 493 10.42 -23.94 -21.37
N LYS A 494 10.04 -24.35 -20.16
CA LYS A 494 10.57 -25.58 -19.52
C LYS A 494 10.19 -26.84 -20.31
N ALA A 495 8.97 -26.93 -20.80
CA ALA A 495 8.53 -28.05 -21.63
C ALA A 495 9.32 -28.10 -22.95
N ARG A 496 9.58 -26.93 -23.56
CA ARG A 496 10.38 -26.82 -24.78
C ARG A 496 11.83 -27.21 -24.54
N LEU A 497 12.47 -26.66 -23.51
CA LEU A 497 13.85 -26.99 -23.12
C LEU A 497 14.04 -28.50 -22.91
N LYS A 498 13.08 -29.16 -22.22
CA LYS A 498 13.07 -30.62 -22.02
C LYS A 498 12.88 -31.43 -23.31
N SER A 499 12.41 -30.84 -24.40
CA SER A 499 12.30 -31.50 -25.71
C SER A 499 13.59 -31.46 -26.55
N HIS A 500 14.62 -30.73 -26.10
CA HIS A 500 15.96 -30.71 -26.70
C HIS A 500 16.97 -31.60 -25.95
N LEU A 501 16.53 -32.33 -24.90
CA LEU A 501 17.30 -33.25 -24.07
C LEU A 501 16.96 -34.71 -24.39
#